data_AF-H2XTC7-F1
#
_entry.id   AF-H2XTC7-F1
#
_cell.length_a   1.000
_cell.length_b   1.000
_cell.length_c   1.000
_cell.angle_alpha   90.00
_cell.angle_beta   90.00
_cell.angle_gamma   90.00
#
_symmetry.space_group_name_H-M   'P 1'
#
loop_
_entity.id
_entity.type
_entity.pdbx_description
1 polymer ?
#
loop_
_entity_poly.entity_id
_entity_poly.type
_entity_poly.pdbx_seq_one_letter_code
_entity_poly.pdbx_strand_id
1 'polypeptide(L)'
;MPHSCRVNIAIVMAVSIALAIIVILVNGIVLAVLCTQSKMRTSQGIYKLSLALADILVGVIVFPTFVSSLYKYQIVEHNIGELANVTGYVIKERATEPGQIATMSMRSTTGHFRAQFSKSYLNFVGFFTILSLTVSILTLVAAGIDRFIAVFRPTKYKQNIATPIAVKVTVALWALSFLFSVLPLFVPALSYTLVASILVSSAGPQVLVLYAFAFIVPLLLMWLVTILT
;
A
#
# COMPACT_ATOMS: atom_id res chain seq x y z
N MET A 1 -15.51 -6.76 -24.32
CA MET A 1 -14.13 -6.24 -24.27
C MET A 1 -13.38 -6.62 -25.54
N PRO A 2 -12.58 -5.73 -26.14
CA PRO A 2 -11.79 -6.04 -27.33
C PRO A 2 -10.68 -7.07 -27.02
N HIS A 3 -10.33 -7.92 -28.00
CA HIS A 3 -9.37 -9.01 -27.86
C HIS A 3 -8.00 -8.53 -27.34
N SER A 4 -7.50 -7.41 -27.87
CA SER A 4 -6.22 -6.81 -27.45
C SER A 4 -6.20 -6.40 -25.98
N CYS A 5 -7.34 -5.98 -25.41
CA CYS A 5 -7.43 -5.60 -24.00
C CYS A 5 -7.33 -6.84 -23.08
N ARG A 6 -7.96 -7.95 -23.47
CA ARG A 6 -7.88 -9.22 -22.73
C ARG A 6 -6.45 -9.79 -22.73
N VAL A 7 -5.77 -9.72 -23.87
CA VAL A 7 -4.37 -10.16 -23.98
C VAL A 7 -3.46 -9.32 -23.09
N ASN A 8 -3.61 -7.98 -23.10
CA ASN A 8 -2.80 -7.10 -22.25
C ASN A 8 -3.03 -7.38 -20.75
N ILE A 9 -4.27 -7.60 -20.33
CA ILE A 9 -4.58 -7.94 -18.92
C ILE A 9 -3.98 -9.30 -18.56
N ALA A 10 -4.08 -10.30 -19.43
CA ALA A 10 -3.48 -11.61 -19.22
C ALA A 10 -1.95 -11.54 -19.08
N ILE A 11 -1.28 -10.71 -19.88
CA ILE A 11 0.16 -10.44 -19.76
C ILE A 11 0.47 -9.82 -18.39
N VAL A 12 -0.29 -8.81 -17.96
CA VAL A 12 -0.09 -8.17 -16.64
C VAL A 12 -0.28 -9.18 -15.49
N MET A 13 -1.28 -10.06 -15.58
CA MET A 13 -1.47 -11.13 -14.60
C MET A 13 -0.27 -12.07 -14.55
N ALA A 14 0.23 -12.54 -15.70
CA ALA A 14 1.39 -13.43 -15.77
C ALA A 14 2.65 -12.77 -15.19
N VAL A 15 2.90 -11.51 -15.54
CA VAL A 15 4.03 -10.72 -14.99
C VAL A 15 3.89 -10.56 -13.47
N SER A 16 2.69 -10.27 -12.98
CA SER A 16 2.44 -10.10 -11.53
C SER A 16 2.67 -11.38 -10.75
N ILE A 17 2.30 -12.54 -11.30
CA ILE A 17 2.58 -13.86 -10.71
C ILE A 17 4.09 -14.13 -10.68
N ALA A 18 4.79 -13.87 -11.78
CA ALA A 18 6.24 -14.04 -11.85
C ALA A 18 6.96 -13.14 -10.83
N LEU A 19 6.54 -11.88 -10.72
CA LEU A 19 7.06 -10.95 -9.70
C LEU A 19 6.80 -11.45 -8.28
N ALA A 20 5.61 -11.98 -7.98
CA ALA A 20 5.31 -12.54 -6.67
C ALA A 20 6.28 -13.67 -6.29
N ILE A 21 6.53 -14.60 -7.21
CA ILE A 21 7.47 -15.71 -7.01
C ILE A 21 8.88 -15.18 -6.76
N ILE A 22 9.34 -14.24 -7.59
CA ILE A 22 10.68 -13.65 -7.46
C ILE A 22 10.83 -12.94 -6.11
N VAL A 23 9.84 -12.13 -5.71
CA VAL A 23 9.86 -11.39 -4.44
C VAL A 23 9.95 -12.36 -3.25
N ILE A 24 9.17 -13.44 -3.26
CA ILE A 24 9.21 -14.44 -2.19
C ILE A 24 10.57 -15.14 -2.15
N LEU A 25 11.10 -15.57 -3.29
CA LEU A 25 12.38 -16.29 -3.36
C LEU A 25 13.55 -15.41 -2.92
N VAL A 26 13.65 -14.19 -3.48
CA VAL A 26 14.74 -13.26 -3.17
C VAL A 26 14.73 -12.88 -1.70
N ASN A 27 13.58 -12.47 -1.17
CA ASN A 27 13.48 -12.08 0.24
C ASN A 27 13.60 -13.28 1.19
N GLY A 28 13.17 -14.47 0.77
CA GLY A 28 13.39 -15.71 1.50
C GLY A 28 14.87 -16.06 1.61
N ILE A 29 15.66 -15.88 0.55
CA ILE A 29 17.11 -16.06 0.56
C ILE A 29 17.77 -15.03 1.48
N VAL A 30 17.39 -13.74 1.38
CA VAL A 30 17.90 -12.68 2.26
C VAL A 30 17.65 -13.03 3.73
N LEU A 31 16.43 -13.47 4.05
CA LEU A 31 16.04 -13.91 5.38
C LEU A 31 16.90 -15.11 5.84
N ALA A 32 17.04 -16.15 5.01
CA ALA A 32 17.83 -17.33 5.34
C ALA A 32 19.31 -17.02 5.59
N VAL A 33 19.92 -16.17 4.75
CA VAL A 33 21.31 -15.74 4.87
C VAL A 33 21.54 -14.95 6.17
N LEU A 34 20.65 -14.01 6.50
CA LEU A 34 20.75 -13.21 7.73
C LEU A 34 20.51 -14.03 9.00
N CYS A 35 19.63 -15.03 8.94
CA CYS A 35 19.38 -15.94 10.07
C CYS A 35 20.55 -16.91 10.32
N THR A 36 21.18 -17.38 9.25
CA THR A 36 22.29 -18.36 9.31
C THR A 36 23.60 -17.72 9.76
N GLN A 37 23.87 -16.48 9.33
CA GLN A 37 25.15 -15.82 9.58
C GLN A 37 25.09 -14.96 10.85
N SER A 38 25.51 -15.54 11.98
CA SER A 38 25.59 -14.83 13.27
C SER A 38 26.48 -13.59 13.23
N LYS A 39 27.51 -13.59 12.35
CA LYS A 39 28.42 -12.46 12.12
C LYS A 39 27.74 -11.23 11.49
N MET A 40 26.56 -11.39 10.88
CA MET A 40 25.81 -10.30 10.25
C MET A 40 24.69 -9.72 11.13
N ARG A 41 24.65 -10.07 12.42
CA ARG A 41 23.68 -9.54 13.41
C ARG A 41 24.01 -8.11 13.86
N THR A 42 24.19 -7.24 12.88
CA THR A 42 24.29 -5.79 13.07
C THR A 42 22.88 -5.17 13.12
N SER A 43 22.78 -3.93 13.59
CA SER A 43 21.57 -3.10 13.56
C SER A 43 20.99 -3.02 12.15
N GLN A 44 21.86 -2.80 11.17
CA GLN A 44 21.51 -2.79 9.74
C GLN A 44 20.97 -4.15 9.26
N GLY A 45 21.51 -5.26 9.77
CA GLY A 45 20.97 -6.60 9.50
C GLY A 45 19.54 -6.78 9.99
N ILE A 46 19.18 -6.19 11.14
CA ILE A 46 17.82 -6.24 11.69
C ILE A 46 16.83 -5.46 10.82
N TYR A 47 17.19 -4.28 10.33
CA TYR A 47 16.31 -3.53 9.43
C TYR A 47 16.11 -4.25 8.09
N LYS A 48 17.16 -4.89 7.55
CA LYS A 48 17.04 -5.74 6.34
C LYS A 48 16.14 -6.94 6.57
N LEU A 49 16.20 -7.55 7.76
CA LEU A 49 15.30 -8.64 8.15
C LEU A 49 13.84 -8.18 8.15
N SER A 50 13.56 -7.03 8.78
CA SER A 50 12.23 -6.42 8.82
C SER A 50 11.70 -6.13 7.41
N LEU A 51 12.55 -5.58 6.54
CA LEU A 51 12.19 -5.28 5.15
C LEU A 51 11.89 -6.55 4.35
N ALA A 52 12.73 -7.59 4.48
CA ALA A 52 12.51 -8.87 3.82
C ALA A 52 11.18 -9.53 4.28
N LEU A 53 10.83 -9.43 5.57
CA LEU A 53 9.55 -9.92 6.08
C LEU A 53 8.35 -9.13 5.50
N ALA A 54 8.46 -7.80 5.42
CA ALA A 54 7.43 -6.97 4.83
C ALA A 54 7.24 -7.27 3.33
N ASP A 55 8.33 -7.46 2.59
CA ASP A 55 8.28 -7.78 1.16
C ASP A 55 7.72 -9.19 0.88
N ILE A 56 8.03 -10.18 1.73
CA ILE A 56 7.38 -11.50 1.67
C ILE A 56 5.87 -11.38 1.87
N LEU A 57 5.42 -10.52 2.80
CA LEU A 57 3.99 -10.29 3.03
C LEU A 57 3.29 -9.73 1.78
N VAL A 58 3.95 -8.81 1.07
CA VAL A 58 3.48 -8.29 -0.24
C VAL A 58 3.44 -9.41 -1.27
N GLY A 59 4.52 -10.20 -1.37
CA GLY A 59 4.65 -11.36 -2.25
C GLY A 59 3.52 -12.38 -2.11
N VAL A 60 3.18 -12.73 -0.86
CA VAL A 60 2.22 -13.79 -0.54
C VAL A 60 0.77 -13.31 -0.57
N ILE A 61 0.47 -12.07 -0.16
CA ILE A 61 -0.91 -11.61 0.02
C ILE A 61 -1.32 -10.61 -1.06
N VAL A 62 -0.50 -9.57 -1.28
CA VAL A 62 -0.89 -8.43 -2.12
C VAL A 62 -0.86 -8.77 -3.60
N PHE A 63 0.21 -9.43 -4.09
CA PHE A 63 0.31 -9.80 -5.50
C PHE A 63 -0.77 -10.80 -5.96
N PRO A 64 -1.05 -11.92 -5.24
CA PRO A 64 -2.11 -12.84 -5.64
C PRO A 64 -3.50 -12.20 -5.63
N THR A 65 -3.73 -11.27 -4.70
CA THR A 65 -4.96 -10.48 -4.65
C THR A 65 -5.08 -9.54 -5.85
N PHE A 66 -3.99 -8.88 -6.23
CA PHE A 66 -3.96 -8.02 -7.40
C PHE A 66 -4.31 -8.79 -8.67
N VAL A 67 -3.74 -10.00 -8.83
CA VAL A 67 -4.08 -10.93 -9.92
C VAL A 67 -5.54 -11.37 -9.85
N SER A 68 -6.05 -11.68 -8.66
CA SER A 68 -7.47 -12.05 -8.46
C SER A 68 -8.41 -10.91 -8.86
N SER A 69 -8.01 -9.66 -8.59
CA SER A 69 -8.77 -8.46 -8.95
C SER A 69 -8.78 -8.23 -10.47
N LEU A 70 -7.63 -8.42 -11.14
CA LEU A 70 -7.51 -8.39 -12.60
C LEU A 70 -8.33 -9.48 -13.29
N TYR A 71 -8.31 -10.70 -12.73
CA TYR A 71 -9.09 -11.81 -13.26
C TYR A 71 -10.60 -11.54 -13.19
N LYS A 72 -11.07 -11.03 -12.05
CA LYS A 72 -12.48 -10.59 -11.90
C LYS A 72 -12.81 -9.43 -12.84
N TYR A 73 -11.87 -8.50 -13.04
CA TYR A 73 -12.05 -7.39 -13.98
C TYR A 73 -12.29 -7.88 -15.41
N GLN A 74 -11.68 -9.00 -15.82
CA GLN A 74 -11.85 -9.56 -17.16
C GLN A 74 -13.18 -10.31 -17.37
N ILE A 75 -13.68 -10.98 -16.34
CA ILE A 75 -14.89 -11.84 -16.42
C ILE A 75 -16.17 -11.04 -16.21
N VAL A 76 -16.11 -10.00 -15.37
CA VAL A 76 -17.28 -9.20 -15.08
C VAL A 76 -17.67 -8.41 -16.33
N GLU A 77 -18.89 -8.65 -16.81
CA GLU A 77 -19.47 -7.85 -17.88
C GLU A 77 -19.55 -6.39 -17.42
N HIS A 78 -19.01 -5.49 -18.24
CA HIS A 78 -19.21 -4.06 -18.07
C HIS A 78 -20.64 -3.69 -18.43
N ASN A 79 -21.57 -4.04 -17.53
CA ASN A 79 -22.91 -3.55 -17.60
C ASN A 79 -22.88 -2.06 -17.30
N ILE A 80 -23.46 -1.28 -18.19
CA ILE A 80 -23.59 0.16 -17.99
C ILE A 80 -24.43 0.32 -16.72
N GLY A 81 -23.90 0.93 -15.66
CA GLY A 81 -24.56 0.90 -14.34
C GLY A 81 -25.87 1.70 -14.28
N GLU A 82 -26.44 1.87 -13.09
CA GLU A 82 -27.68 2.63 -12.93
C GLU A 82 -27.51 4.11 -13.28
N LEU A 83 -28.59 4.72 -13.79
CA LEU A 83 -28.68 6.16 -14.01
C LEU A 83 -28.72 6.84 -12.63
N ALA A 84 -27.67 7.57 -12.29
CA ALA A 84 -27.66 8.46 -11.15
C ALA A 84 -27.99 9.88 -11.61
N ASN A 85 -29.12 10.40 -11.18
CA ASN A 85 -29.49 11.79 -11.42
C ASN A 85 -28.77 12.67 -10.42
N VAL A 86 -27.77 13.42 -10.89
CA VAL A 86 -27.09 14.42 -10.07
C VAL A 86 -27.77 15.77 -10.31
N THR A 87 -28.44 16.28 -9.28
CA THR A 87 -29.11 17.58 -9.29
C THR A 87 -28.20 18.64 -8.68
N GLY A 88 -28.37 19.91 -9.06
CA GLY A 88 -27.64 21.02 -8.43
C GLY A 88 -26.47 21.61 -9.22
N TYR A 89 -26.28 21.25 -10.49
CA TYR A 89 -25.32 21.92 -11.37
C TYR A 89 -26.03 22.92 -12.27
N VAL A 90 -25.53 24.17 -12.29
CA VAL A 90 -25.99 25.22 -13.20
C VAL A 90 -25.19 25.09 -14.50
N ILE A 91 -25.82 24.57 -15.56
CA ILE A 91 -25.19 24.49 -16.88
C ILE A 91 -25.16 25.90 -17.47
N LYS A 92 -23.96 26.46 -17.66
CA LYS A 92 -23.78 27.79 -18.27
C LYS A 92 -23.99 27.82 -19.79
N GLU A 93 -24.21 26.67 -20.44
CA GLU A 93 -23.94 26.53 -21.89
C GLU A 93 -25.16 26.41 -22.81
N ARG A 94 -26.39 26.50 -22.30
CA ARG A 94 -27.57 26.77 -23.14
C ARG A 94 -28.73 27.31 -22.32
N ALA A 95 -28.59 28.53 -21.84
CA ALA A 95 -29.65 29.27 -21.17
C ALA A 95 -30.16 30.36 -22.12
N THR A 96 -31.29 30.09 -22.78
CA THR A 96 -32.19 31.17 -23.21
C THR A 96 -32.95 31.74 -22.00
N GLU A 97 -32.84 31.14 -20.81
CA GLU A 97 -33.39 31.64 -19.54
C GLU A 97 -32.46 31.44 -18.33
N PRO A 98 -32.32 32.43 -17.43
CA PRO A 98 -31.43 32.37 -16.27
C PRO A 98 -32.01 31.48 -15.16
N GLY A 99 -31.26 30.45 -14.72
CA GLY A 99 -31.49 29.79 -13.43
C GLY A 99 -32.05 28.35 -13.43
N GLN A 100 -32.09 27.65 -14.56
CA GLN A 100 -32.50 26.24 -14.55
C GLN A 100 -31.45 25.36 -13.84
N ILE A 101 -31.87 24.74 -12.73
CA ILE A 101 -31.14 23.64 -12.08
C ILE A 101 -31.18 22.45 -13.04
N ALA A 102 -30.07 22.19 -13.73
CA ALA A 102 -30.02 21.07 -14.63
C ALA A 102 -29.81 19.77 -13.85
N THR A 103 -30.61 18.76 -14.16
CA THR A 103 -30.40 17.40 -13.69
C THR A 103 -29.53 16.67 -14.71
N MET A 104 -28.26 16.44 -14.37
CA MET A 104 -27.38 15.62 -15.20
C MET A 104 -27.51 14.16 -14.75
N SER A 105 -27.97 13.29 -15.64
CA SER A 105 -27.96 11.84 -15.41
C SER A 105 -26.58 11.29 -15.80
N MET A 106 -25.77 10.90 -14.81
CA MET A 106 -24.52 10.18 -15.04
C MET A 106 -24.73 8.70 -14.77
N ARG A 107 -24.05 7.84 -15.55
CA ARG A 107 -24.14 6.40 -15.36
C ARG A 107 -22.91 5.88 -14.63
N SER A 108 -23.07 5.39 -13.41
CA SER A 108 -21.95 4.94 -12.58
C SER A 108 -21.46 3.55 -12.99
N THR A 109 -20.25 3.43 -13.52
CA THR A 109 -19.68 2.15 -13.96
C THR A 109 -18.94 1.38 -12.86
N THR A 110 -18.63 2.03 -11.73
CA THR A 110 -17.73 1.49 -10.69
C THR A 110 -18.43 0.74 -9.56
N GLY A 111 -19.75 0.96 -9.37
CA GLY A 111 -20.53 0.34 -8.29
C GLY A 111 -20.64 -1.19 -8.41
N HIS A 112 -20.95 -1.70 -9.60
CA HIS A 112 -21.12 -3.14 -9.84
C HIS A 112 -19.83 -3.94 -9.68
N PHE A 113 -18.69 -3.37 -10.08
CA PHE A 113 -17.39 -4.04 -9.93
C PHE A 113 -16.97 -4.16 -8.46
N ARG A 114 -17.20 -3.12 -7.65
CA ARG A 114 -16.88 -3.16 -6.21
C ARG A 114 -17.75 -4.16 -5.45
N ALA A 115 -19.02 -4.32 -5.85
CA ALA A 115 -19.95 -5.27 -5.22
C ALA A 115 -19.53 -6.75 -5.38
N GLN A 116 -18.64 -7.07 -6.33
CA GLN A 116 -18.09 -8.42 -6.54
C GLN A 116 -17.10 -8.87 -5.45
N PHE A 117 -16.66 -7.95 -4.60
CA PHE A 117 -15.72 -8.23 -3.52
C PHE A 117 -16.44 -8.13 -2.19
N SER A 118 -16.37 -9.20 -1.39
CA SER A 118 -16.92 -9.17 -0.04
C SER A 118 -16.19 -8.12 0.80
N LYS A 119 -16.92 -7.44 1.68
CA LYS A 119 -16.33 -6.45 2.60
C LYS A 119 -15.19 -7.06 3.43
N SER A 120 -15.34 -8.31 3.86
CA SER A 120 -14.31 -9.05 4.59
C SER A 120 -13.04 -9.25 3.78
N TYR A 121 -13.15 -9.56 2.48
CA TYR A 121 -12.00 -9.66 1.59
C TYR A 121 -11.26 -8.33 1.45
N LEU A 122 -11.99 -7.24 1.20
CA LEU A 122 -11.41 -5.91 1.08
C LEU A 122 -10.71 -5.48 2.38
N ASN A 123 -11.33 -5.76 3.53
CA ASN A 123 -10.73 -5.47 4.83
C ASN A 123 -9.45 -6.27 5.07
N PHE A 124 -9.46 -7.58 4.79
CA PHE A 124 -8.30 -8.46 4.98
C PHE A 124 -7.12 -8.01 4.10
N VAL A 125 -7.37 -7.82 2.81
CA VAL A 125 -6.33 -7.44 1.85
C VAL A 125 -5.82 -6.05 2.15
N GLY A 126 -6.72 -5.08 2.31
CA GLY A 126 -6.36 -3.69 2.58
C GLY A 126 -5.58 -3.52 3.87
N PHE A 127 -5.91 -4.29 4.91
CA PHE A 127 -5.13 -4.37 6.15
C PHE A 127 -3.68 -4.77 5.86
N PHE A 128 -3.47 -5.86 5.13
CA PHE A 128 -2.12 -6.33 4.81
C PHE A 128 -1.37 -5.40 3.87
N THR A 129 -2.05 -4.79 2.90
CA THR A 129 -1.46 -3.81 1.99
C THR A 129 -0.94 -2.58 2.73
N ILE A 130 -1.74 -1.98 3.63
CA ILE A 130 -1.29 -0.84 4.44
C ILE A 130 -0.21 -1.29 5.43
N LEU A 131 -0.34 -2.47 6.05
CA LEU A 131 0.63 -2.97 7.01
C LEU A 131 2.02 -3.11 6.39
N SER A 132 2.12 -3.84 5.27
CA SER A 132 3.40 -4.06 4.60
C SER A 132 4.02 -2.74 4.13
N LEU A 133 3.22 -1.84 3.56
CA LEU A 133 3.71 -0.56 3.06
C LEU A 133 4.22 0.34 4.20
N THR A 134 3.45 0.47 5.29
CA THR A 134 3.83 1.31 6.43
C THR A 134 5.06 0.73 7.13
N VAL A 135 5.13 -0.59 7.34
CA VAL A 135 6.33 -1.23 7.91
C VAL A 135 7.56 -0.97 7.05
N SER A 136 7.47 -1.13 5.73
CA SER A 136 8.61 -0.93 4.82
C SER A 136 9.13 0.50 4.87
N ILE A 137 8.24 1.50 4.77
CA ILE A 137 8.65 2.92 4.79
C ILE A 137 9.29 3.29 6.13
N LEU A 138 8.66 2.90 7.25
CA LEU A 138 9.20 3.19 8.57
C LEU A 138 10.54 2.47 8.83
N THR A 139 10.68 1.23 8.34
CA THR A 139 11.93 0.48 8.42
C THR A 139 13.05 1.17 7.64
N LEU A 140 12.77 1.69 6.44
CA LEU A 140 13.73 2.45 5.64
C LEU A 140 14.15 3.75 6.33
N VAL A 141 13.20 4.48 6.92
CA VAL A 141 13.48 5.67 7.73
C VAL A 141 14.40 5.34 8.89
N ALA A 142 14.08 4.31 9.67
CA ALA A 142 14.88 3.91 10.82
C ALA A 142 16.29 3.43 10.42
N ALA A 143 16.41 2.70 9.32
CA ALA A 143 17.71 2.31 8.76
C ALA A 143 18.55 3.52 8.33
N GLY A 144 17.91 4.54 7.73
CA GLY A 144 18.54 5.81 7.39
C GLY A 144 19.05 6.56 8.62
N ILE A 145 18.22 6.69 9.66
CA ILE A 145 18.60 7.36 10.91
C ILE A 145 19.75 6.61 11.61
N ASP A 146 19.69 5.28 11.68
CA ASP A 146 20.76 4.45 12.27
C ASP A 146 22.09 4.68 11.55
N ARG A 147 22.07 4.74 10.22
CA ARG A 147 23.24 5.04 9.39
C ARG A 147 23.75 6.47 9.62
N PHE A 148 22.86 7.45 9.69
CA PHE A 148 23.22 8.83 9.99
C PHE A 148 23.95 8.96 11.33
N ILE A 149 23.44 8.33 12.39
CA ILE A 149 24.08 8.34 13.70
C ILE A 149 25.47 7.69 13.65
N ALA A 150 25.62 6.59 12.90
CA ALA A 150 26.90 5.91 12.75
C ALA A 150 27.97 6.79 12.07
N VAL A 151 27.59 7.60 11.08
CA VAL A 151 28.49 8.52 10.37
C VAL A 151 28.83 9.75 11.22
N PHE A 152 27.85 10.40 11.84
CA PHE A 152 28.07 11.64 12.59
C PHE A 152 28.71 11.42 13.96
N ARG A 153 28.60 10.23 14.55
CA ARG A 153 29.14 9.93 15.88
C ARG A 153 29.92 8.60 15.89
N PRO A 154 31.04 8.51 15.15
CA PRO A 154 31.77 7.26 14.97
C PRO A 154 32.30 6.67 16.28
N THR A 155 32.64 7.50 17.26
CA THR A 155 33.20 7.05 18.56
C THR A 155 32.14 6.62 19.58
N LYS A 156 30.90 7.10 19.44
CA LYS A 156 29.78 6.74 20.33
C LYS A 156 28.96 5.58 19.80
N TYR A 157 28.98 5.37 18.48
CA TYR A 157 28.25 4.27 17.85
C TYR A 157 28.97 2.94 18.06
N LYS A 158 28.44 2.10 18.95
CA LYS A 158 28.95 0.74 19.20
C LYS A 158 27.92 -0.29 18.79
N GLN A 159 28.32 -1.26 17.97
CA GLN A 159 27.42 -2.28 17.42
C GLN A 159 26.64 -3.05 18.50
N ASN A 160 27.30 -3.38 19.61
CA ASN A 160 26.69 -4.11 20.74
C ASN A 160 25.56 -3.32 21.43
N ILE A 161 25.56 -1.98 21.33
CA ILE A 161 24.50 -1.12 21.87
C ILE A 161 23.44 -0.86 20.80
N ALA A 162 23.85 -0.66 19.54
CA ALA A 162 22.94 -0.37 18.44
C ALA A 162 22.02 -1.54 18.09
N THR A 163 22.52 -2.78 18.11
CA THR A 163 21.74 -3.98 17.76
C THR A 163 20.48 -4.16 18.64
N PRO A 164 20.54 -4.16 19.99
CA PRO A 164 19.34 -4.30 20.81
C PRO A 164 18.38 -3.10 20.68
N ILE A 165 18.89 -1.89 20.43
CA ILE A 165 18.06 -0.71 20.14
C ILE A 165 17.31 -0.93 18.82
N ALA A 166 17.99 -1.38 17.76
CA ALA A 166 17.37 -1.65 16.46
C ALA A 166 16.24 -2.69 16.57
N VAL A 167 16.41 -3.76 17.37
CA VAL A 167 15.31 -4.72 17.63
C VAL A 167 14.11 -4.03 18.26
N LYS A 168 14.31 -3.21 19.31
CA LYS A 168 13.22 -2.47 19.98
C LYS A 168 12.52 -1.51 19.02
N VAL A 169 13.29 -0.80 18.20
CA VAL A 169 12.75 0.10 17.16
C VAL A 169 11.93 -0.69 16.16
N THR A 170 12.44 -1.78 15.60
CA THR A 170 11.69 -2.64 14.68
C THR A 170 10.37 -3.12 15.30
N VAL A 171 10.38 -3.62 16.53
CA VAL A 171 9.15 -4.06 17.21
C VAL A 171 8.15 -2.90 17.37
N ALA A 172 8.62 -1.71 17.77
CA ALA A 172 7.76 -0.53 17.88
C ALA A 172 7.18 -0.09 16.53
N LEU A 173 7.96 -0.15 15.46
CA LEU A 173 7.50 0.18 14.10
C LEU A 173 6.45 -0.81 13.59
N TRP A 174 6.62 -2.11 13.87
CA TRP A 174 5.61 -3.12 13.54
C TRP A 174 4.31 -2.88 14.31
N ALA A 175 4.40 -2.59 15.61
CA ALA A 175 3.22 -2.26 16.42
C ALA A 175 2.50 -0.99 15.93
N LEU A 176 3.27 0.06 15.60
CA LEU A 176 2.73 1.30 15.06
C LEU A 176 2.07 1.09 13.70
N SER A 177 2.70 0.30 12.82
CA SER A 177 2.15 -0.03 11.49
C SER A 177 0.88 -0.86 11.62
N PHE A 178 0.84 -1.81 12.54
CA PHE A 178 -0.36 -2.56 12.86
C PHE A 178 -1.49 -1.64 13.32
N LEU A 179 -1.21 -0.68 14.21
CA LEU A 179 -2.19 0.30 14.67
C LEU A 179 -2.78 1.12 13.50
N PHE A 180 -1.93 1.62 12.59
CA PHE A 180 -2.39 2.34 11.41
C PHE A 180 -3.22 1.49 10.45
N SER A 181 -2.86 0.22 10.25
CA SER A 181 -3.61 -0.71 9.40
C SER A 181 -4.93 -1.17 10.03
N VAL A 182 -5.03 -1.18 11.35
CA VAL A 182 -6.27 -1.52 12.03
C VAL A 182 -7.27 -0.35 12.01
N LEU A 183 -6.80 0.89 11.93
CA LEU A 183 -7.63 2.09 12.02
C LEU A 183 -8.83 2.10 11.03
N PRO A 184 -8.68 1.76 9.73
CA PRO A 184 -9.80 1.74 8.79
C PRO A 184 -10.84 0.63 9.03
N LEU A 185 -10.58 -0.30 9.95
CA LEU A 185 -11.55 -1.32 10.35
C LEU A 185 -12.55 -0.82 11.40
N PHE A 186 -12.13 0.15 12.22
CA PHE A 186 -12.93 0.65 13.35
C PHE A 186 -13.52 2.04 13.10
N VAL A 187 -12.83 2.88 12.32
CA VAL A 187 -13.27 4.26 12.06
C VAL A 187 -14.23 4.28 10.87
N PRO A 188 -15.52 4.63 11.04
CA PRO A 188 -16.50 4.60 9.95
C PRO A 188 -16.19 5.56 8.79
N ALA A 189 -15.41 6.62 9.07
CA ALA A 189 -14.94 7.57 8.06
C ALA A 189 -13.84 7.01 7.15
N LEU A 190 -13.30 5.83 7.47
CA LEU A 190 -12.26 5.13 6.72
C LEU A 190 -12.79 3.74 6.34
N SER A 191 -12.51 3.30 5.12
CA SER A 191 -12.89 1.97 4.68
C SER A 191 -11.87 1.44 3.68
N TYR A 192 -11.70 0.12 3.65
CA TYR A 192 -10.89 -0.52 2.63
C TYR A 192 -11.69 -0.71 1.35
N THR A 193 -11.11 -0.26 0.24
CA THR A 193 -11.77 -0.34 -1.06
C THR A 193 -10.78 -0.44 -2.20
N LEU A 194 -11.31 -0.74 -3.38
CA LEU A 194 -10.53 -0.74 -4.62
C LEU A 194 -10.17 0.69 -5.02
N VAL A 195 -8.87 0.97 -5.04
CA VAL A 195 -8.24 2.12 -5.65
C VAL A 195 -7.80 1.72 -7.07
N ALA A 196 -8.08 2.60 -8.03
CA ALA A 196 -7.83 2.36 -9.47
C ALA A 196 -8.45 1.05 -10.02
N SER A 197 -9.48 0.51 -9.36
CA SER A 197 -10.19 -0.73 -9.74
C SER A 197 -9.37 -2.04 -9.62
N ILE A 198 -8.20 -2.01 -8.97
CA ILE A 198 -7.29 -3.18 -8.96
C ILE A 198 -6.55 -3.36 -7.63
N LEU A 199 -6.14 -2.28 -6.97
CA LEU A 199 -5.43 -2.34 -5.71
C LEU A 199 -6.40 -2.08 -4.56
N VAL A 200 -6.39 -2.91 -3.51
CA VAL A 200 -7.19 -2.63 -2.32
C VAL A 200 -6.38 -1.73 -1.37
N SER A 201 -6.91 -0.56 -1.05
CA SER A 201 -6.28 0.38 -0.12
C SER A 201 -7.34 1.13 0.70
N SER A 202 -6.91 1.88 1.70
CA SER A 202 -7.82 2.73 2.48
C SER A 202 -8.37 3.87 1.60
N ALA A 203 -9.64 4.21 1.84
CA ALA A 203 -10.34 5.33 1.22
C ALA A 203 -11.33 5.95 2.21
N GLY A 204 -11.59 7.24 2.02
CA GLY A 204 -12.50 8.02 2.84
C GLY A 204 -12.15 9.50 2.85
N PRO A 205 -13.03 10.38 3.36
CA PRO A 205 -12.78 11.82 3.41
C PRO A 205 -11.50 12.20 4.17
N GLN A 206 -11.13 11.40 5.17
CA GLN A 206 -9.98 11.63 6.05
C GLN A 206 -8.75 10.79 5.67
N VAL A 207 -8.80 10.03 4.57
CA VAL A 207 -7.71 9.13 4.19
C VAL A 207 -6.42 9.90 3.84
N LEU A 208 -6.56 11.13 3.34
CA LEU A 208 -5.43 11.99 3.00
C LEU A 208 -4.57 12.29 4.24
N VAL A 209 -5.20 12.51 5.39
CA VAL A 209 -4.49 12.76 6.65
C VAL A 209 -3.73 11.51 7.08
N LEU A 210 -4.35 10.34 6.98
CA LEU A 210 -3.69 9.07 7.25
C LEU A 210 -2.48 8.86 6.34
N TYR A 211 -2.60 9.13 5.04
CA TYR A 211 -1.48 9.02 4.11
C TYR A 211 -0.39 10.08 4.38
N ALA A 212 -0.76 11.29 4.80
CA ALA A 212 0.21 12.32 5.14
C ALA A 212 1.13 11.88 6.30
N PHE A 213 0.55 11.36 7.38
CA PHE A 213 1.31 10.92 8.55
C PHE A 213 2.02 9.57 8.35
N ALA A 214 1.38 8.61 7.68
CA ALA A 214 1.93 7.27 7.54
C ALA A 214 2.91 7.12 6.35
N PHE A 215 2.86 8.03 5.37
CA PHE A 215 3.68 7.95 4.15
C PHE A 215 4.48 9.22 3.88
N ILE A 216 3.81 10.37 3.76
CA ILE A 216 4.46 11.61 3.30
C ILE A 216 5.53 12.09 4.29
N VAL A 217 5.17 12.22 5.58
CA VAL A 217 6.11 12.69 6.61
C VAL A 217 7.30 11.74 6.76
N PRO A 218 7.12 10.41 6.88
CA PRO A 218 8.23 9.45 6.87
C PRO A 218 9.10 9.54 5.62
N LEU A 219 8.52 9.66 4.42
CA LEU A 219 9.28 9.77 3.17
C LEU A 219 10.12 11.04 3.11
N LEU A 220 9.55 12.19 3.49
CA LEU A 220 10.30 13.44 3.57
C LEU A 220 11.45 13.34 4.58
N LEU A 221 11.20 12.72 5.73
CA LEU A 221 12.24 12.49 6.72
C LEU A 221 13.34 11.57 6.19
N MET A 222 12.99 10.49 5.48
CA MET A 222 13.96 9.62 4.82
C MET A 222 14.83 10.38 3.80
N TRP A 223 14.21 11.21 2.97
CA TRP A 223 14.92 12.04 2.00
C TRP A 223 15.88 13.02 2.67
N LEU A 224 15.42 13.72 3.70
CA LEU A 224 16.26 14.64 4.46
C LEU A 224 17.45 13.91 5.09
N VAL A 225 17.20 12.78 5.75
CA VAL A 225 18.28 11.97 6.34
C VAL A 225 19.26 11.51 5.26
N THR A 226 18.77 11.05 4.10
CA THR A 226 19.63 10.59 3.00
C THR A 226 20.50 11.70 2.43
N ILE A 227 19.98 12.93 2.31
CA ILE A 227 20.77 14.09 1.87
C ILE A 227 21.80 14.51 2.91
N LEU A 228 21.46 14.39 4.19
CA LEU A 228 22.31 14.80 5.31
C LEU A 228 23.42 13.78 5.63
N THR A 229 23.35 12.56 5.11
CA THR A 229 24.30 11.46 5.39
C THR A 229 25.27 11.25 4.24
#